data_AF-A0A4P7W1F8-F1
#
_entry.id   AF-A0A4P7W1F8-F1
#
_cell.length_a   1.000
_cell.length_b   1.000
_cell.length_c   1.000
_cell.angle_alpha   90.00
_cell.angle_beta   90.00
_cell.angle_gamma   90.00
#
_symmetry.space_group_name_H-M   'P 1'
#
loop_
_entity.id
_entity.type
_entity.pdbx_description
1 polymer ?
#
loop_
_entity_poly.entity_id
_entity_poly.type
_entity_poly.pdbx_seq_one_letter_code
_entity_poly.pdbx_strand_id
1 'polypeptide(L)'
;MTGASSYDVLFASGLEIDFDADGNWTDVDAPRGKVLPAGIVPLEIEEQLPDLSTTTGVNEISRDIYGYELELINGQELAFDTTYKFLGFLD
;
A
#
# COMPACT_ATOMS: atom_id res chain seq x y z
N MET A 1 5.72 -28.65 -8.17
CA MET A 1 5.73 -27.38 -7.41
C MET A 1 5.57 -26.28 -8.44
N THR A 2 4.34 -25.85 -8.74
CA THR A 2 4.14 -24.64 -9.54
C THR A 2 4.17 -23.50 -8.54
N GLY A 3 5.35 -22.91 -8.31
CA GLY A 3 5.41 -21.62 -7.63
C GLY A 3 4.64 -20.63 -8.48
N ALA A 4 3.67 -19.93 -7.89
CA ALA A 4 3.05 -18.80 -8.57
C ALA A 4 4.19 -17.85 -8.95
N SER A 5 4.28 -17.49 -10.23
CA SER A 5 5.24 -16.48 -10.66
C SER A 5 4.84 -15.14 -10.03
N SER A 6 5.77 -14.45 -9.39
CA SER A 6 5.66 -13.05 -9.03
C SER A 6 6.74 -12.26 -9.77
N TYR A 7 6.57 -10.95 -9.83
CA TYR A 7 7.59 -10.03 -10.33
C TYR A 7 7.85 -8.97 -9.28
N ASP A 8 9.11 -8.79 -8.93
CA ASP A 8 9.52 -7.76 -7.98
C ASP A 8 10.34 -6.72 -8.77
N VAL A 9 9.89 -5.48 -8.79
CA VAL A 9 10.46 -4.40 -9.62
C VAL A 9 11.04 -3.31 -8.74
N LEU A 10 12.37 -3.25 -8.68
CA LEU A 10 13.10 -2.19 -8.01
C LEU A 10 13.48 -1.06 -8.99
N PHE A 11 12.95 0.13 -8.76
CA PHE A 11 13.28 1.33 -9.53
C PHE A 11 14.59 1.96 -9.05
N ALA A 12 15.24 2.76 -9.91
CA ALA A 12 16.44 3.51 -9.55
C ALA A 12 16.21 4.54 -8.42
N SER A 13 14.96 4.93 -8.15
CA SER A 13 14.56 5.75 -7.01
C SER A 13 14.57 5.00 -5.68
N GLY A 14 14.66 3.67 -5.71
CA GLY A 14 14.45 2.79 -4.57
C GLY A 14 12.98 2.46 -4.28
N LEU A 15 12.04 2.91 -5.13
CA LEU A 15 10.66 2.42 -5.10
C LEU A 15 10.66 0.94 -5.49
N GLU A 16 9.92 0.12 -4.77
CA GLU A 16 9.70 -1.29 -5.06
C GLU A 16 8.22 -1.54 -5.36
N ILE A 17 7.95 -2.43 -6.32
CA ILE A 17 6.58 -2.84 -6.66
C ILE A 17 6.59 -4.34 -6.91
N ASP A 18 5.75 -5.05 -6.16
CA ASP A 18 5.48 -6.46 -6.38
C ASP A 18 4.24 -6.62 -7.26
N PHE A 19 4.31 -7.56 -8.18
CA PHE A 19 3.21 -7.94 -9.06
C PHE A 19 2.92 -9.43 -8.98
N ASP A 20 1.63 -9.76 -9.07
CA ASP A 20 1.18 -11.14 -9.28
C ASP A 20 1.57 -11.66 -10.69
N ALA A 21 1.28 -12.94 -10.94
CA ALA A 21 1.58 -13.60 -12.22
C ALA A 21 0.91 -12.95 -13.43
N ASP A 22 -0.21 -12.26 -13.21
CA ASP A 22 -1.01 -11.58 -14.23
C ASP A 22 -0.56 -10.12 -14.44
N GLY A 23 0.40 -9.64 -13.65
CA GLY A 23 0.94 -8.28 -13.73
C GLY A 23 0.13 -7.24 -12.97
N ASN A 24 -0.76 -7.65 -12.06
CA ASN A 24 -1.43 -6.72 -11.14
C ASN A 24 -0.51 -6.47 -9.95
N TRP A 25 -0.36 -5.21 -9.55
CA TRP A 25 0.42 -4.89 -8.35
C TRP A 25 -0.23 -5.49 -7.09
N THR A 26 0.59 -5.97 -6.18
CA THR A 26 0.19 -6.50 -4.86
C THR A 26 0.81 -5.71 -3.73
N ASP A 27 1.98 -5.12 -3.96
CA ASP A 27 2.65 -4.24 -3.00
C ASP A 27 3.34 -3.07 -3.73
N VAL A 28 3.35 -1.90 -3.10
CA VAL A 28 4.06 -0.70 -3.58
C VAL A 28 4.72 -0.03 -2.37
N ASP A 29 6.05 -0.15 -2.27
CA ASP A 29 6.85 0.36 -1.16
C ASP A 29 7.81 1.46 -1.61
N ALA A 30 7.66 2.65 -1.02
CA ALA A 30 8.63 3.73 -1.19
C ALA A 30 9.80 3.59 -0.19
N PRO A 31 11.00 4.12 -0.51
CA PRO A 31 12.07 4.15 0.48
C PRO A 31 11.61 4.79 1.79
N ARG A 32 11.98 4.19 2.93
CA ARG A 32 11.59 4.62 4.28
C ARG A 32 11.45 6.15 4.44
N GLY A 33 10.26 6.59 4.83
CA GLY A 33 9.94 8.00 5.07
C GLY A 33 9.77 8.83 3.79
N LYS A 34 9.66 8.19 2.64
CA LYS A 34 9.18 8.79 1.39
C LYS A 34 7.71 8.49 1.20
N VAL A 35 7.05 9.32 0.40
CA VAL A 35 5.63 9.17 0.07
C VAL A 35 5.54 8.54 -1.32
N LEU A 36 4.57 7.66 -1.49
CA LEU A 36 4.22 7.10 -2.79
C LEU A 36 3.83 8.18 -3.81
N PRO A 37 4.04 7.94 -5.11
CA PRO A 37 3.46 8.79 -6.16
C PRO A 37 1.93 8.85 -6.05
N ALA A 38 1.34 10.00 -6.39
CA ALA A 38 -0.12 10.15 -6.40
C ALA A 38 -0.80 9.18 -7.37
N GLY A 39 -1.99 8.70 -7.01
CA GLY A 39 -2.81 7.80 -7.83
C GLY A 39 -2.54 6.31 -7.65
N ILE A 40 -1.63 5.93 -6.74
CA ILE A 40 -1.45 4.53 -6.31
C ILE A 40 -2.51 4.15 -5.27
N VAL A 41 -2.70 5.00 -4.26
CA VAL A 41 -3.70 4.79 -3.21
C VAL A 41 -5.10 5.11 -3.76
N PRO A 42 -6.11 4.25 -3.55
CA PRO A 42 -7.50 4.56 -3.90
C PRO A 42 -7.96 5.88 -3.27
N LEU A 43 -8.64 6.72 -4.04
CA LEU A 43 -9.08 8.05 -3.60
C LEU A 43 -9.95 7.98 -2.35
N GLU A 44 -10.82 6.97 -2.26
CA GLU A 44 -11.71 6.74 -1.12
C GLU A 44 -10.92 6.46 0.17
N ILE A 45 -9.75 5.82 0.08
CA ILE A 45 -8.85 5.64 1.23
C ILE A 45 -8.15 6.96 1.56
N GLU A 46 -7.60 7.65 0.55
CA GLU A 46 -6.91 8.94 0.74
C GLU A 46 -7.79 9.98 1.44
N GLU A 47 -9.09 10.04 1.09
CA GLU A 47 -10.06 10.97 1.69
C GLU A 47 -10.34 10.70 3.18
N GLN A 48 -10.10 9.47 3.67
CA GLN A 48 -10.30 9.10 5.08
C GLN A 48 -9.07 9.40 5.95
N LEU A 49 -7.86 9.44 5.38
CA LEU A 49 -6.60 9.57 6.15
C LEU A 49 -6.54 10.78 7.10
N PRO A 50 -7.04 11.99 6.73
CA PRO A 50 -7.00 13.15 7.63
C PRO A 50 -7.79 12.97 8.93
N ASP A 51 -8.79 12.09 8.96
CA ASP A 51 -9.60 11.78 10.15
C ASP A 51 -8.95 10.70 11.03
N LEU A 52 -8.04 9.90 10.45
CA LEU A 52 -7.40 8.75 11.12
C LEU A 52 -6.01 9.08 11.66
N SER A 53 -5.33 10.08 11.07
CA SER A 53 -3.97 10.46 11.46
C SER A 53 -3.64 11.92 11.19
N THR A 54 -2.74 12.47 12.00
CA THR A 54 -2.16 13.82 11.77
C THR A 54 -1.11 13.82 10.66
N THR A 55 -0.67 12.64 10.23
CA THR A 55 0.26 12.43 9.13
C THR A 55 -0.48 11.67 8.03
N THR A 56 -0.50 12.18 6.81
CA THR A 56 -1.26 11.55 5.71
C THR A 56 -0.39 11.01 4.57
N GLY A 57 0.94 11.18 4.66
CA GLY A 57 1.84 10.61 3.67
C GLY A 57 1.85 9.09 3.80
N VAL A 58 1.48 8.39 2.72
CA VAL A 58 1.53 6.92 2.64
C VAL A 58 2.90 6.51 2.12
N ASN A 59 3.61 5.66 2.87
CA ASN A 59 4.90 5.09 2.51
C ASN A 59 4.72 3.80 1.71
N GLU A 60 3.79 2.94 2.14
CA GLU A 60 3.57 1.62 1.57
C GLU A 60 2.07 1.37 1.44
N ILE A 61 1.68 0.66 0.38
CA ILE A 61 0.34 0.10 0.24
C ILE A 61 0.43 -1.30 -0.35
N SER A 62 -0.11 -2.26 0.39
CA SER A 62 -0.29 -3.63 -0.07
C SER A 62 -1.77 -3.93 -0.29
N ARG A 63 -2.06 -4.92 -1.11
CA ARG A 63 -3.41 -5.44 -1.32
C ARG A 63 -3.41 -6.93 -1.61
N ASP A 64 -4.46 -7.57 -1.13
CA ASP A 64 -4.76 -8.95 -1.44
C ASP A 64 -6.27 -9.16 -1.61
N ILE A 65 -6.71 -10.41 -1.54
CA ILE A 65 -8.13 -10.75 -1.68
C ILE A 65 -9.00 -10.30 -0.50
N TYR A 66 -8.40 -9.90 0.62
CA TYR A 66 -9.08 -9.49 1.85
C TYR A 66 -9.18 -7.97 1.99
N GLY A 67 -8.29 -7.21 1.35
CA GLY A 67 -8.38 -5.76 1.36
C GLY A 67 -7.05 -5.08 1.09
N TYR A 68 -6.81 -4.00 1.82
CA TYR A 68 -5.65 -3.14 1.69
C TYR A 68 -5.01 -2.92 3.06
N GLU A 69 -3.69 -2.87 3.09
CA GLU A 69 -2.90 -2.43 4.24
C GLU A 69 -2.06 -1.23 3.81
N LEU A 70 -2.03 -0.19 4.63
CA LEU A 70 -1.26 1.03 4.39
C LEU A 70 -0.28 1.25 5.53
N GLU A 71 0.98 1.53 5.23
CA GLU A 71 1.92 2.13 6.17
C GLU A 71 2.03 3.63 5.88
N LEU A 72 1.80 4.47 6.87
CA LEU A 72 2.06 5.92 6.79
C LEU A 72 3.54 6.20 7.06
N ILE A 73 4.06 7.36 6.61
CA ILE A 73 5.48 7.74 6.80
C ILE A 73 5.93 7.83 8.26
N ASN A 74 5.01 7.83 9.23
CA ASN A 74 5.29 7.78 10.66
C ASN A 74 5.32 6.35 11.23
N GLY A 75 5.15 5.33 10.38
CA GLY A 75 5.08 3.91 10.74
C GLY A 75 3.73 3.46 11.28
N GLN A 76 2.67 4.26 11.14
CA GLN A 76 1.32 3.84 11.53
C GLN A 76 0.72 2.98 10.42
N GLU A 77 0.26 1.80 10.78
CA GLU A 77 -0.35 0.85 9.84
C GLU A 77 -1.89 0.85 9.96
N LEU A 78 -2.58 0.81 8.82
CA LEU A 78 -4.04 0.88 8.71
C LEU A 78 -4.56 -0.22 7.79
N ALA A 79 -5.62 -0.89 8.20
CA ALA A 79 -6.30 -1.89 7.38
C ALA A 79 -7.64 -1.37 6.84
N PHE A 80 -7.93 -1.68 5.58
CA PHE A 80 -9.18 -1.39 4.90
C PHE A 80 -9.72 -2.66 4.22
N ASP A 81 -11.04 -2.82 4.15
CA ASP A 81 -11.64 -3.91 3.38
C ASP A 81 -11.63 -3.63 1.87
N THR A 82 -12.06 -4.63 1.08
CA THR A 82 -12.16 -4.53 -0.39
C THR A 82 -13.14 -3.46 -0.89
N THR A 83 -13.91 -2.84 -0.01
CA THR A 83 -14.83 -1.71 -0.29
C THR A 83 -14.29 -0.38 0.24
N TYR A 84 -13.00 -0.34 0.59
CA TYR A 84 -12.27 0.82 1.12
C TYR A 84 -12.75 1.30 2.49
N LYS A 85 -13.48 0.46 3.23
CA LYS A 85 -13.91 0.82 4.58
C LYS A 85 -12.80 0.52 5.58
N PHE A 86 -12.47 1.51 6.42
CA PHE A 86 -11.51 1.34 7.50
C PHE A 86 -11.93 0.23 8.48
N LEU A 87 -11.01 -0.70 8.75
CA LEU A 87 -11.19 -1.83 9.65
C LEU A 87 -10.52 -1.59 11.00
N GLY A 88 -9.38 -0.90 11.02
CA GLY A 88 -8.63 -0.63 12.24
C GLY A 88 -7.16 -0.34 11.98
N PHE A 89 -6.44 -0.06 13.06
CA PHE A 89 -4.99 0.00 13.06
C PHE A 89 -4.41 -1.42 13.21
N LEU A 90 -3.27 -1.67 12.58
CA LEU A 90 -2.48 -2.90 12.77
C LEU A 90 -1.44 -2.68 13.88
N ASP A 91 -1.13 -3.73 14.65
CA ASP A 91 -0.24 -3.73 15.83
C ASP A 91 1.15 -4.31 15.51
#